data_AF-A0A640TMP8-F1
#
_entry.id   AF-A0A640TMP8-F1
#
_cell.length_a   1.000
_cell.length_b   1.000
_cell.length_c   1.000
_cell.angle_alpha   90.00
_cell.angle_beta   90.00
_cell.angle_gamma   90.00
#
_symmetry.space_group_name_H-M   'P 1'
#
loop_
_entity.id
_entity.type
_entity.pdbx_description
1 polymer ?
#
loop_
_entity_poly.entity_id
_entity_poly.type
_entity_poly.pdbx_seq_one_letter_code
_entity_poly.pdbx_strand_id
1 'polypeptide(L)'
;MALLSDPGRSEAVLVGVHDYVHLEQLPAVARNLVGLREALTDPAVWGLPVEACTVLSQPGSDTQVLDTVLERAGKARDTLLVYYAGHGLTDPHTDELYLALPGSERERIYTSLRYEYLRRAVLDPQAGPRRTVVILDCCYSGRALLGKMSASEHIADRAIVEGTCLLTASAETRPALSPPGETYTAFTGELITALTEGVPDRPDPLDMDTLYRHLRGRLASRSRPVPQQRNRNTGGRIAIARNRAAQEGGVPDGAGPPFLVDVERLASRQSEAEKRIAEMERRAELLRLESEALRQEAERRALETVETAQRLANALAAAPDRDVQPFWFAVPVSRPLMGQDGSLEPTGELVPGIWYLAVEQRGQALVVQTEDGRRGLLLDADGIERGFYVDYGAAGEPGFEPFWFAVPVAREMLSEDGSPEPVAELAPGIWYLAVGQSDGAFVVQTEDGRRGLLFETDGIQHGGSDVAESHARQALRKAKRLAGAVAAAPEPGFQPFWFAVPVAREMVREDGSLEPVAELIPGTWYLAVEQRGPAILAQSADGRRGLLLDTEGIQRG
;
A
#
# COMPACT_ATOMS: atom_id res chain seq x y z
N MET A 1 13.11 -43.79 3.33
CA MET A 1 12.11 -44.06 4.38
C MET A 1 12.29 -43.05 5.48
N ALA A 2 11.19 -42.52 6.04
CA ALA A 2 11.26 -41.71 7.25
C ALA A 2 11.70 -42.59 8.44
N LEU A 3 12.50 -42.03 9.34
CA LEU A 3 12.89 -42.68 10.59
C LEU A 3 12.17 -41.97 11.73
N LEU A 4 11.58 -42.75 12.64
CA LEU A 4 10.93 -42.22 13.83
C LEU A 4 11.96 -41.41 14.63
N SER A 5 11.57 -40.20 15.02
CA SER A 5 12.37 -39.35 15.89
C SER A 5 12.63 -40.05 17.22
N ASP A 6 13.87 -39.97 17.72
CA ASP A 6 14.30 -40.64 18.96
C ASP A 6 13.62 -39.96 20.16
N PRO A 7 12.66 -40.64 20.83
CA PRO A 7 11.92 -40.04 21.93
C PRO A 7 12.82 -39.69 23.12
N GLY A 8 13.90 -40.44 23.37
CA GLY A 8 14.83 -40.18 24.48
C GLY A 8 15.73 -38.97 24.26
N ARG A 9 15.71 -38.39 23.05
CA ARG A 9 16.50 -37.22 22.66
C ARG A 9 15.65 -36.07 22.12
N SER A 10 14.33 -36.20 22.21
CA SER A 10 13.38 -35.23 21.72
C SER A 10 12.70 -34.50 22.88
N GLU A 11 12.19 -33.31 22.63
CA GLU A 11 11.39 -32.55 23.59
C GLU A 11 10.11 -32.05 22.90
N ALA A 12 9.04 -31.89 23.67
CA ALA A 12 7.81 -31.28 23.23
C ALA A 12 7.38 -30.15 24.17
N VAL A 13 6.92 -29.05 23.59
CA VAL A 13 6.31 -27.93 24.31
C VAL A 13 4.90 -27.73 23.78
N LEU A 14 3.91 -27.99 24.63
CA LEU A 14 2.49 -27.82 24.32
C LEU A 14 1.97 -26.55 25.02
N VAL A 15 1.69 -25.51 24.24
CA VAL A 15 1.17 -24.23 24.73
C VAL A 15 -0.32 -24.16 24.41
N GLY A 16 -1.15 -23.84 25.38
CA GLY A 16 -2.58 -23.68 25.13
C GLY A 16 -3.20 -22.61 26.00
N VAL A 17 -4.03 -21.79 25.35
CA VAL A 17 -4.80 -20.72 25.99
C VAL A 17 -6.28 -20.98 25.71
N HIS A 18 -7.04 -21.18 26.79
CA HIS A 18 -8.46 -21.54 26.78
C HIS A 18 -9.32 -20.55 27.56
N ASP A 19 -8.75 -19.85 28.55
CA ASP A 19 -9.41 -18.77 29.27
C ASP A 19 -8.75 -17.43 28.95
N TYR A 20 -9.57 -16.46 28.57
CA TYR A 20 -9.21 -15.13 28.14
C TYR A 20 -9.99 -14.09 28.94
N VAL A 21 -9.35 -12.95 29.17
CA VAL A 21 -9.98 -11.78 29.79
C VAL A 21 -10.83 -11.02 28.77
N HIS A 22 -10.32 -10.89 27.53
CA HIS A 22 -10.88 -9.99 26.51
C HIS A 22 -11.33 -10.69 25.22
N LEU A 23 -11.10 -12.01 25.10
CA LEU A 23 -11.46 -12.80 23.92
C LEU A 23 -12.44 -13.91 24.31
N GLU A 24 -13.02 -14.57 23.30
CA GLU A 24 -13.92 -15.70 23.52
C GLU A 24 -13.19 -16.90 24.13
N GLN A 25 -13.84 -17.61 25.06
CA GLN A 25 -13.26 -18.78 25.71
C GLN A 25 -13.18 -19.99 24.76
N LEU A 26 -12.10 -20.76 24.87
CA LEU A 26 -11.82 -21.95 24.07
C LEU A 26 -11.59 -23.18 24.97
N PRO A 27 -12.60 -23.64 25.75
CA PRO A 27 -12.42 -24.71 26.74
C PRO A 27 -11.93 -26.05 26.15
N ALA A 28 -12.13 -26.29 24.84
CA ALA A 28 -11.58 -27.45 24.15
C ALA A 28 -10.05 -27.46 24.12
N VAL A 29 -9.39 -26.29 24.15
CA VAL A 29 -7.92 -26.19 24.13
C VAL A 29 -7.31 -26.81 25.38
N ALA A 30 -7.94 -26.70 26.55
CA ALA A 30 -7.47 -27.39 27.77
C ALA A 30 -7.43 -28.91 27.56
N ARG A 31 -8.46 -29.47 26.91
CA ARG A 31 -8.56 -30.90 26.62
C ARG A 31 -7.59 -31.33 25.52
N ASN A 32 -7.32 -30.48 24.53
CA ASN A 32 -6.28 -30.72 23.52
C ASN A 32 -4.92 -30.98 24.17
N LEU A 33 -4.53 -30.15 25.13
CA LEU A 33 -3.23 -30.29 25.81
C LEU A 33 -3.11 -31.63 26.54
N VAL A 34 -4.19 -32.06 27.22
CA VAL A 34 -4.23 -33.36 27.91
C VAL A 34 -4.11 -34.49 26.89
N GLY A 35 -4.96 -34.51 25.87
CA GLY A 35 -4.99 -35.59 24.88
C GLY A 35 -3.70 -35.70 24.05
N LEU A 36 -3.09 -34.57 23.67
CA LEU A 36 -1.79 -34.58 22.99
C LEU A 36 -0.67 -35.04 23.89
N ARG A 37 -0.63 -34.62 25.16
CA ARG A 37 0.37 -35.12 26.11
C ARG A 37 0.26 -36.64 26.26
N GLU A 38 -0.94 -37.16 26.44
CA GLU A 38 -1.19 -38.60 26.54
C GLU A 38 -0.74 -39.32 25.27
N ALA A 39 -1.13 -38.85 24.08
CA ALA A 39 -0.74 -39.46 22.81
C ALA A 39 0.79 -39.43 22.56
N LEU A 40 1.47 -38.32 22.83
CA LEU A 40 2.90 -38.19 22.57
C LEU A 40 3.76 -39.01 23.55
N THR A 41 3.27 -39.20 24.77
CA THR A 41 3.96 -40.00 25.80
C THR A 41 3.64 -41.49 25.74
N ASP A 42 2.61 -41.90 24.99
CA ASP A 42 2.28 -43.31 24.76
C ASP A 42 3.43 -44.02 24.01
N PRO A 43 4.05 -45.08 24.59
CA PRO A 43 5.08 -45.88 23.93
C PRO A 43 4.67 -46.52 22.60
N ALA A 44 3.37 -46.74 22.39
CA ALA A 44 2.83 -47.27 21.15
C ALA A 44 2.72 -46.20 20.03
N VAL A 45 2.83 -44.92 20.37
CA VAL A 45 2.78 -43.79 19.44
C VAL A 45 4.19 -43.22 19.22
N TRP A 46 4.71 -42.44 20.16
CA TRP A 46 6.07 -41.89 20.11
C TRP A 46 6.92 -42.36 21.29
N GLY A 47 6.33 -42.46 22.48
CA GLY A 47 7.02 -42.84 23.71
C GLY A 47 7.92 -41.73 24.26
N LEU A 48 7.56 -40.47 24.05
CA LEU A 48 8.29 -39.33 24.61
C LEU A 48 8.29 -39.43 26.14
N PRO A 49 9.44 -39.27 26.84
CA PRO A 49 9.46 -39.23 28.29
C PRO A 49 8.53 -38.15 28.83
N VAL A 50 7.83 -38.43 29.93
CA VAL A 50 6.82 -37.53 30.49
C VAL A 50 7.43 -36.18 30.90
N GLU A 51 8.68 -36.19 31.35
CA GLU A 51 9.51 -35.03 31.70
C GLU A 51 10.00 -34.20 30.49
N ALA A 52 10.00 -34.81 29.30
CA ALA A 52 10.35 -34.18 28.03
C ALA A 52 9.11 -33.60 27.31
N CYS A 53 7.90 -33.81 27.85
CA CYS A 53 6.66 -33.20 27.35
C CYS A 53 6.19 -32.10 28.30
N THR A 54 6.63 -30.86 28.04
CA THR A 54 6.29 -29.69 28.84
C THR A 54 4.95 -29.09 28.38
N VAL A 55 4.03 -28.89 29.32
CA VAL A 55 2.72 -28.27 29.05
C VAL A 55 2.66 -26.89 29.71
N LEU A 56 2.48 -25.84 28.89
CA LEU A 56 2.18 -24.49 29.33
C LEU A 56 0.68 -24.22 29.11
N SER A 57 -0.11 -24.50 30.13
CA SER A 57 -1.53 -24.18 30.16
C SER A 57 -1.71 -22.79 30.77
N GLN A 58 -2.38 -21.87 30.05
CA GLN A 58 -2.58 -20.48 30.48
C GLN A 58 -1.27 -19.72 30.82
N PRO A 59 -0.29 -19.63 29.89
CA PRO A 59 0.94 -18.88 30.12
C PRO A 59 0.64 -17.41 30.51
N GLY A 60 1.34 -16.90 31.53
CA GLY A 60 1.14 -15.55 32.05
C GLY A 60 1.82 -14.45 31.24
N SER A 61 2.80 -14.78 30.40
CA SER A 61 3.51 -13.83 29.53
C SER A 61 4.09 -14.49 28.29
N ASP A 62 4.44 -13.66 27.31
CA ASP A 62 5.19 -14.05 26.11
C ASP A 62 6.60 -14.54 26.46
N THR A 63 7.28 -13.86 27.40
CA THR A 63 8.59 -14.25 27.92
C THR A 63 8.58 -15.66 28.49
N GLN A 64 7.56 -16.03 29.27
CA GLN A 64 7.43 -17.38 29.81
C GLN A 64 7.38 -18.44 28.69
N VAL A 65 6.64 -18.16 27.62
CA VAL A 65 6.53 -19.08 26.47
C VAL A 65 7.88 -19.18 25.76
N LEU A 66 8.50 -18.05 25.43
CA LEU A 66 9.77 -18.00 24.70
C LEU A 66 10.91 -18.66 25.50
N ASP A 67 11.06 -18.33 26.78
CA ASP A 67 12.10 -18.88 27.65
C ASP A 67 11.95 -20.40 27.80
N THR A 68 10.72 -20.89 27.96
CA THR A 68 10.46 -22.33 28.04
C THR A 68 10.81 -23.03 26.73
N VAL A 69 10.44 -22.44 25.58
CA VAL A 69 10.76 -23.01 24.27
C VAL A 69 12.26 -23.02 24.03
N LEU A 70 12.98 -21.95 24.39
CA LEU A 70 14.44 -21.89 24.30
C LEU A 70 15.12 -22.92 25.20
N GLU A 71 14.67 -23.05 26.45
CA GLU A 71 15.20 -24.03 27.40
C GLU A 71 15.04 -25.47 26.87
N ARG A 72 13.86 -25.78 26.31
CA ARG A 72 13.54 -27.11 25.79
C ARG A 72 14.20 -27.39 24.46
N ALA A 73 14.32 -26.39 23.59
CA ALA A 73 15.12 -26.49 22.38
C ALA A 73 16.56 -26.91 22.73
N GLY A 74 17.18 -26.26 23.71
CA GLY A 74 18.55 -26.58 24.16
C GLY A 74 18.76 -27.99 24.68
N LYS A 75 17.69 -28.68 25.11
CA LYS A 75 17.71 -30.08 25.57
C LYS A 75 17.42 -31.08 24.45
N ALA A 76 16.64 -30.68 23.45
CA ALA A 76 16.30 -31.52 22.30
C ALA A 76 17.53 -31.74 21.42
N ARG A 77 18.04 -32.98 21.39
CA ARG A 77 19.19 -33.37 20.54
C ARG A 77 18.80 -34.09 19.26
N ASP A 78 17.53 -34.44 19.11
CA ASP A 78 16.96 -35.01 17.90
C ASP A 78 15.83 -34.14 17.38
N THR A 79 14.65 -34.18 18.02
CA THR A 79 13.47 -33.44 17.54
C THR A 79 12.88 -32.53 18.60
N LEU A 80 12.55 -31.30 18.23
CA LEU A 80 11.73 -30.39 19.01
C LEU A 80 10.33 -30.30 18.40
N LEU A 81 9.29 -30.62 19.17
CA LEU A 81 7.89 -30.38 18.80
C LEU A 81 7.34 -29.19 19.58
N VAL A 82 6.89 -28.15 18.89
CA VAL A 82 6.18 -27.03 19.51
C VAL A 82 4.74 -27.01 19.01
N TYR A 83 3.78 -27.13 19.91
CA TYR A 83 2.36 -27.02 19.62
C TYR A 83 1.80 -25.78 20.30
N TYR A 84 1.02 -24.98 19.56
CA TYR A 84 0.25 -23.89 20.13
C TYR A 84 -1.22 -24.03 19.74
N ALA A 85 -2.12 -23.82 20.71
CA ALA A 85 -3.55 -23.67 20.46
C ALA A 85 -4.18 -22.51 21.22
N GLY A 86 -5.07 -21.78 20.54
CA GLY A 86 -5.72 -20.60 21.06
C GLY A 86 -6.18 -19.67 19.93
N HIS A 87 -6.50 -18.42 20.27
CA HIS A 87 -6.77 -17.40 19.26
C HIS A 87 -5.49 -17.00 18.52
N GLY A 88 -5.56 -17.03 17.20
CA GLY A 88 -4.59 -16.36 16.35
C GLY A 88 -5.12 -14.98 16.02
N LEU A 89 -4.30 -13.97 16.26
CA LEU A 89 -4.59 -12.59 15.92
C LEU A 89 -3.68 -12.16 14.79
N THR A 90 -4.14 -11.22 13.99
CA THR A 90 -3.36 -10.64 12.89
C THR A 90 -3.26 -9.16 13.10
N ASP A 91 -2.08 -8.62 12.91
CA ASP A 91 -1.92 -7.18 12.77
C ASP A 91 -2.52 -6.74 11.42
N PRO A 92 -3.53 -5.84 11.39
CA PRO A 92 -4.16 -5.37 10.16
C PRO A 92 -3.21 -4.71 9.16
N HIS A 93 -2.03 -4.26 9.61
CA HIS A 93 -1.07 -3.49 8.81
C HIS A 93 0.06 -4.35 8.25
N THR A 94 0.59 -5.24 9.09
CA THR A 94 1.73 -6.10 8.71
C THR A 94 1.28 -7.48 8.21
N ASP A 95 0.03 -7.84 8.49
CA ASP A 95 -0.55 -9.15 8.21
C ASP A 95 0.20 -10.30 8.91
N GLU A 96 0.96 -9.97 9.95
CA GLU A 96 1.75 -10.91 10.73
C GLU A 96 0.88 -11.64 11.76
N LEU A 97 1.24 -12.91 12.03
CA LEU A 97 0.58 -13.73 13.02
C LEU A 97 1.07 -13.42 14.44
N TYR A 98 0.10 -13.20 15.33
CA TYR A 98 0.28 -13.12 16.77
C TYR A 98 -0.52 -14.24 17.45
N LEU A 99 0.08 -14.85 18.46
CA LEU A 99 -0.49 -15.92 19.27
C LEU A 99 -1.05 -15.30 20.55
N ALA A 100 -2.36 -15.35 20.73
CA ALA A 100 -3.02 -14.73 21.89
C ALA A 100 -2.65 -15.46 23.19
N LEU A 101 -2.44 -14.67 24.24
CA LEU A 101 -2.23 -15.05 25.63
C LEU A 101 -3.50 -14.70 26.46
N PRO A 102 -3.62 -15.13 27.72
CA PRO A 102 -4.84 -14.93 28.52
C PRO A 102 -5.30 -13.46 28.60
N GLY A 103 -4.36 -12.53 28.69
CA GLY A 103 -4.62 -11.08 28.75
C GLY A 103 -4.63 -10.37 27.40
N SER A 104 -4.57 -11.10 26.28
CA SER A 104 -4.47 -10.48 24.96
C SER A 104 -5.75 -9.77 24.53
N GLU A 105 -5.58 -8.60 23.94
CA GLU A 105 -6.65 -7.75 23.41
C GLU A 105 -6.51 -7.61 21.89
N ARG A 106 -7.63 -7.71 21.15
CA ARG A 106 -7.63 -7.65 19.67
C ARG A 106 -7.13 -6.31 19.13
N GLU A 107 -7.44 -5.21 19.83
CA GLU A 107 -7.04 -3.84 19.45
C GLU A 107 -5.61 -3.48 19.90
N ARG A 108 -5.04 -4.25 20.84
CA ARG A 108 -3.69 -4.04 21.38
C ARG A 108 -2.84 -5.28 21.12
N ILE A 109 -2.52 -5.52 19.85
CA ILE A 109 -1.81 -6.73 19.39
C ILE A 109 -0.48 -7.00 20.13
N TYR A 110 0.17 -5.95 20.65
CA TYR A 110 1.39 -6.03 21.46
C TYR A 110 1.21 -6.76 22.82
N THR A 111 -0.03 -7.01 23.23
CA THR A 111 -0.38 -7.85 24.40
C THR A 111 -0.36 -9.36 24.07
N SER A 112 -0.02 -9.71 22.82
CA SER A 112 0.04 -11.08 22.31
C SER A 112 1.47 -11.45 21.93
N LEU A 113 1.77 -12.74 21.85
CA LEU A 113 3.08 -13.22 21.43
C LEU A 113 3.23 -13.13 19.91
N ARG A 114 4.15 -12.30 19.42
CA ARG A 114 4.49 -12.25 17.98
C ARG A 114 5.11 -13.58 17.53
N TYR A 115 4.52 -14.23 16.52
CA TYR A 115 4.98 -15.55 16.06
C TYR A 115 6.43 -15.56 15.58
N GLU A 116 6.92 -14.47 15.01
CA GLU A 116 8.31 -14.38 14.54
C GLU A 116 9.33 -14.56 15.68
N TYR A 117 9.01 -14.17 16.92
CA TYR A 117 9.90 -14.43 18.07
C TYR A 117 9.95 -15.93 18.41
N LEU A 118 8.79 -16.60 18.39
CA LEU A 118 8.73 -18.04 18.57
C LEU A 118 9.48 -18.76 17.44
N ARG A 119 9.29 -18.32 16.19
CA ARG A 119 9.96 -18.85 15.01
C ARG A 119 11.48 -18.73 15.14
N ARG A 120 12.01 -17.60 15.59
CA ARG A 120 13.45 -17.42 15.84
C ARG A 120 13.94 -18.32 16.97
N ALA A 121 13.18 -18.45 18.05
CA ALA A 121 13.54 -19.33 19.16
C ALA A 121 13.67 -20.81 18.74
N VAL A 122 12.86 -21.27 17.78
CA VAL A 122 12.89 -22.66 17.30
C VAL A 122 13.77 -22.91 16.07
N LEU A 123 14.17 -21.84 15.35
CA LEU A 123 15.01 -21.89 14.15
C LEU A 123 16.46 -21.45 14.38
N ASP A 124 16.81 -21.01 15.59
CA ASP A 124 18.19 -20.66 15.91
C ASP A 124 19.10 -21.88 15.66
N PRO A 125 20.09 -21.79 14.74
CA PRO A 125 21.01 -22.88 14.44
C PRO A 125 21.82 -23.37 15.65
N GLN A 126 21.92 -22.55 16.70
CA GLN A 126 22.61 -22.88 17.95
C GLN A 126 21.67 -23.55 18.97
N ALA A 127 20.36 -23.64 18.69
CA ALA A 127 19.35 -24.05 19.66
C ALA A 127 19.37 -25.54 20.02
N GLY A 128 20.13 -26.40 19.32
CA GLY A 128 20.34 -27.80 19.73
C GLY A 128 19.62 -28.91 18.94
N PRO A 129 18.35 -28.78 18.46
CA PRO A 129 17.65 -29.87 17.80
C PRO A 129 18.09 -30.05 16.35
N ARG A 130 18.05 -31.31 15.87
CA ARG A 130 18.31 -31.63 14.46
C ARG A 130 17.09 -31.32 13.59
N ARG A 131 15.90 -31.54 14.15
CA ARG A 131 14.59 -31.46 13.49
C ARG A 131 13.66 -30.62 14.35
N THR A 132 12.84 -29.78 13.72
CA THR A 132 11.85 -28.97 14.42
C THR A 132 10.49 -29.13 13.77
N VAL A 133 9.47 -29.45 14.56
CA VAL A 133 8.07 -29.48 14.14
C VAL A 133 7.32 -28.42 14.91
N VAL A 134 6.62 -27.54 14.20
CA VAL A 134 5.74 -26.52 14.78
C VAL A 134 4.32 -26.79 14.30
N ILE A 135 3.38 -26.94 15.23
CA ILE A 135 1.95 -27.16 14.96
C ILE A 135 1.16 -25.98 15.54
N LEU A 136 0.43 -25.27 14.69
CA LEU A 136 -0.39 -24.12 15.09
C LEU A 136 -1.88 -24.42 14.89
N ASP A 137 -2.60 -24.61 15.99
CA ASP A 137 -4.06 -24.75 16.03
C ASP A 137 -4.73 -23.44 16.44
N CYS A 138 -4.66 -22.46 15.54
CA CYS A 138 -5.26 -21.14 15.72
C CYS A 138 -5.73 -20.55 14.39
N CYS A 139 -6.65 -19.58 14.46
CA CYS A 139 -7.12 -18.80 13.30
C CYS A 139 -5.95 -18.09 12.62
N TYR A 140 -6.01 -17.90 11.30
CA TYR A 140 -4.97 -17.21 10.51
C TYR A 140 -3.57 -17.86 10.57
N SER A 141 -3.46 -19.08 11.10
CA SER A 141 -2.19 -19.80 11.22
C SER A 141 -1.50 -20.04 9.88
N GLY A 142 -2.23 -20.12 8.75
CA GLY A 142 -1.67 -20.14 7.40
C GLY A 142 -0.71 -18.98 7.10
N ARG A 143 -0.86 -17.82 7.77
CA ARG A 143 0.05 -16.67 7.60
C ARG A 143 1.44 -16.89 8.18
N ALA A 144 1.61 -17.83 9.10
CA ALA A 144 2.93 -18.29 9.53
C ALA A 144 3.76 -18.85 8.35
N LEU A 145 3.11 -19.24 7.25
CA LEU A 145 3.74 -19.70 6.02
C LEU A 145 4.22 -18.56 5.11
N LEU A 146 3.77 -17.31 5.28
CA LEU A 146 4.08 -16.15 4.42
C LEU A 146 5.33 -15.36 4.81
N GLY A 147 5.97 -15.65 5.95
CA GLY A 147 7.07 -14.85 6.52
C GLY A 147 8.08 -14.32 5.50
N LYS A 148 8.11 -12.99 5.34
CA LYS A 148 8.93 -12.22 4.40
C LYS A 148 10.42 -12.49 4.64
N MET A 149 11.14 -12.67 3.53
CA MET A 149 12.60 -12.72 3.49
C MET A 149 13.15 -11.35 3.88
N SER A 150 13.76 -11.24 5.07
CA SER A 150 14.59 -10.07 5.39
C SER A 150 15.88 -10.13 4.58
N ALA A 151 16.22 -9.01 3.95
CA ALA A 151 17.43 -8.78 3.18
C ALA A 151 18.69 -8.79 4.08
N SER A 152 19.09 -9.98 4.52
CA SER A 152 20.44 -10.32 4.95
C SER A 152 20.47 -11.83 5.08
N GLU A 153 20.87 -12.53 4.01
CA GLU A 153 21.43 -13.88 4.07
C GLU A 153 21.76 -14.41 2.66
N HIS A 154 22.83 -13.89 2.07
CA HIS A 154 23.69 -14.69 1.20
C HIS A 154 24.79 -15.40 2.02
N ILE A 155 24.66 -15.47 3.37
CA ILE A 155 25.72 -15.96 4.28
C ILE A 155 25.26 -17.02 5.30
N ALA A 156 23.95 -17.23 5.57
CA ALA A 156 23.50 -18.33 6.47
C ALA A 156 23.00 -19.58 5.75
N ASP A 157 23.30 -19.72 4.45
CA ASP A 157 23.04 -20.94 3.68
C ASP A 157 24.01 -22.09 4.03
N ARG A 158 24.65 -22.03 5.21
CA ARG A 158 25.67 -22.98 5.70
C ARG A 158 25.39 -23.58 7.07
N ALA A 159 24.20 -23.37 7.66
CA ALA A 159 23.79 -24.09 8.86
C ALA A 159 22.92 -25.32 8.47
N ILE A 160 23.52 -26.50 8.55
CA ILE A 160 22.90 -27.81 8.30
C ILE A 160 21.96 -28.13 9.47
N VAL A 161 20.76 -27.54 9.49
CA VAL A 161 19.64 -28.04 10.32
C VAL A 161 18.79 -28.93 9.42
N GLU A 162 18.74 -30.23 9.75
CA GLU A 162 17.96 -31.23 9.03
C GLU A 162 16.45 -31.06 9.29
N GLY A 163 15.83 -30.09 8.61
CA GLY A 163 14.39 -30.09 8.39
C GLY A 163 13.55 -29.37 9.45
N THR A 164 12.77 -28.39 9.00
CA THR A 164 11.67 -27.80 9.79
C THR A 164 10.35 -28.12 9.12
N CYS A 165 9.36 -28.58 9.89
CA CYS A 165 7.97 -28.72 9.45
C CYS A 165 7.08 -27.75 10.21
N LEU A 166 6.34 -26.90 9.51
CA LEU A 166 5.29 -26.07 10.07
C LEU A 166 3.94 -26.57 9.55
N LEU A 167 3.05 -26.97 10.46
CA LEU A 167 1.69 -27.45 10.17
C LEU A 167 0.68 -26.51 10.83
N THR A 168 -0.31 -26.05 10.08
CA THR A 168 -1.31 -25.07 10.55
C THR A 168 -2.71 -25.65 10.38
N ALA A 169 -3.60 -25.39 11.34
CA ALA A 169 -4.96 -25.98 11.37
C ALA A 169 -5.94 -25.37 10.36
N SER A 170 -5.67 -24.16 9.87
CA SER A 170 -6.55 -23.43 8.95
C SER A 170 -5.77 -22.68 7.86
N ALA A 171 -6.43 -22.44 6.73
CA ALA A 171 -5.98 -21.52 5.71
C ALA A 171 -6.09 -20.06 6.17
N GLU A 172 -5.36 -19.15 5.50
CA GLU A 172 -5.21 -17.72 5.82
C GLU A 172 -6.52 -16.93 6.05
N THR A 173 -7.68 -17.44 5.64
CA THR A 173 -8.95 -16.69 5.61
C THR A 173 -10.12 -17.35 6.35
N ARG A 174 -9.90 -18.40 7.16
CA ARG A 174 -11.00 -19.02 7.94
C ARG A 174 -10.64 -19.23 9.41
N PRO A 175 -11.59 -19.02 10.34
CA PRO A 175 -11.36 -19.30 11.75
C PRO A 175 -11.17 -20.80 12.00
N ALA A 176 -10.23 -21.16 12.89
CA ALA A 176 -10.13 -22.50 13.44
C ALA A 176 -11.40 -22.77 14.27
N LEU A 177 -12.07 -23.88 14.00
CA LEU A 177 -13.37 -24.18 14.59
C LEU A 177 -13.19 -24.98 15.88
N SER A 178 -13.78 -24.48 16.97
CA SER A 178 -14.04 -25.25 18.19
C SER A 178 -15.55 -25.46 18.30
N PRO A 179 -16.11 -26.53 17.70
CA PRO A 179 -17.55 -26.76 17.72
C PRO A 179 -18.07 -26.92 19.16
N PRO A 180 -19.21 -26.30 19.52
CA PRO A 180 -19.83 -26.51 20.83
C PRO A 180 -20.09 -27.99 21.08
N GLY A 181 -19.61 -28.52 22.22
CA GLY A 181 -19.85 -29.91 22.64
C GLY A 181 -18.83 -30.95 22.18
N GLU A 182 -17.83 -30.59 21.37
CA GLU A 182 -16.74 -31.52 21.02
C GLU A 182 -15.65 -31.57 22.11
N THR A 183 -15.07 -32.76 22.29
CA THR A 183 -13.99 -32.99 23.26
C THR A 183 -12.73 -32.20 22.91
N TYR A 184 -12.39 -32.13 21.63
CA TYR A 184 -11.20 -31.43 21.15
C TYR A 184 -11.60 -30.35 20.12
N THR A 185 -10.68 -29.44 19.81
CA THR A 185 -10.84 -28.60 18.62
C THR A 185 -10.87 -29.46 17.36
N ALA A 186 -11.46 -28.94 16.28
CA ALA A 186 -11.69 -29.73 15.07
C ALA A 186 -10.40 -30.34 14.48
N PHE A 187 -9.32 -29.57 14.44
CA PHE A 187 -8.02 -30.02 13.93
C PHE A 187 -7.34 -30.98 14.91
N THR A 188 -7.22 -30.59 16.18
CA THR A 188 -6.49 -31.38 17.16
C THR A 188 -7.18 -32.71 17.46
N GLY A 189 -8.50 -32.78 17.37
CA GLY A 189 -9.24 -34.05 17.45
C GLY A 189 -8.81 -35.05 16.38
N GLU A 190 -8.77 -34.63 15.10
CA GLU A 190 -8.31 -35.52 14.02
C GLU A 190 -6.81 -35.82 14.13
N LEU A 191 -5.99 -34.89 14.63
CA LEU A 191 -4.57 -35.14 14.89
C LEU A 191 -4.38 -36.20 15.96
N ILE A 192 -5.07 -36.09 17.10
CA ILE A 192 -5.02 -37.10 18.17
C ILE A 192 -5.48 -38.45 17.61
N THR A 193 -6.62 -38.52 16.92
CA THR A 193 -7.11 -39.75 16.28
C THR A 193 -6.07 -40.36 15.34
N ALA A 194 -5.44 -39.56 14.47
CA ALA A 194 -4.42 -40.06 13.53
C ALA A 194 -3.18 -40.60 14.26
N LEU A 195 -2.79 -39.99 15.37
CA LEU A 195 -1.66 -40.43 16.20
C LEU A 195 -1.99 -41.71 16.99
N THR A 196 -3.19 -41.82 17.55
CA THR A 196 -3.55 -42.91 18.47
C THR A 196 -4.14 -44.13 17.78
N GLU A 197 -4.88 -43.95 16.69
CA GLU A 197 -5.48 -45.05 15.90
C GLU A 197 -4.61 -45.41 14.68
N GLY A 198 -3.81 -44.47 14.20
CA GLY A 198 -3.01 -44.62 12.99
C GLY A 198 -3.78 -44.28 11.72
N VAL A 199 -3.08 -44.38 10.58
CA VAL A 199 -3.64 -44.12 9.25
C VAL A 199 -3.62 -45.39 8.41
N PRO A 200 -4.78 -45.96 8.02
CA PRO A 200 -4.83 -47.15 7.19
C PRO A 200 -4.07 -46.98 5.87
N ASP A 201 -3.46 -48.07 5.39
CA ASP A 201 -2.72 -48.15 4.13
C ASP A 201 -1.54 -47.16 3.99
N ARG A 202 -0.98 -46.71 5.11
CA ARG A 202 0.18 -45.81 5.17
C ARG A 202 1.39 -46.45 5.85
N PRO A 203 2.61 -46.01 5.52
CA PRO A 203 3.82 -46.59 6.10
C PRO A 203 3.92 -46.33 7.61
N ASP A 204 4.63 -47.22 8.30
CA ASP A 204 5.18 -47.01 9.64
C ASP A 204 6.65 -46.58 9.48
N PRO A 205 7.10 -45.45 10.05
CA PRO A 205 6.39 -44.49 10.91
C PRO A 205 5.58 -43.42 10.16
N LEU A 206 4.65 -42.77 10.86
CA LEU A 206 3.87 -41.63 10.37
C LEU A 206 4.74 -40.38 10.31
N ASP A 207 5.13 -40.00 9.09
CA ASP A 207 5.77 -38.72 8.81
C ASP A 207 4.77 -37.55 8.72
N MET A 208 5.29 -36.33 8.87
CA MET A 208 4.47 -35.12 8.84
C MET A 208 3.70 -34.95 7.51
N ASP A 209 4.28 -35.33 6.38
CA ASP A 209 3.59 -35.29 5.08
C ASP A 209 2.40 -36.27 5.01
N THR A 210 2.54 -37.44 5.62
CA THR A 210 1.47 -38.46 5.70
C THR A 210 0.37 -37.99 6.64
N LEU A 211 0.73 -37.47 7.82
CA LEU A 211 -0.21 -36.86 8.76
C LEU A 211 -0.97 -35.71 8.11
N TYR A 212 -0.28 -34.75 7.48
CA TYR A 212 -0.91 -33.64 6.79
C TYR A 212 -1.90 -34.07 5.72
N ARG A 213 -1.51 -35.00 4.83
CA ARG A 213 -2.39 -35.49 3.77
C ARG A 213 -3.63 -36.18 4.34
N HIS A 214 -3.48 -36.96 5.40
CA HIS A 214 -4.59 -37.60 6.09
C HIS A 214 -5.53 -36.58 6.73
N LEU A 215 -5.00 -35.66 7.53
CA LEU A 215 -5.76 -34.61 8.21
C LEU A 215 -6.50 -33.72 7.20
N ARG A 216 -5.85 -33.37 6.09
CA ARG A 216 -6.47 -32.60 5.01
C ARG A 216 -7.66 -33.32 4.40
N GLY A 217 -7.56 -34.63 4.14
CA GLY A 217 -8.67 -35.42 3.61
C GLY A 217 -9.83 -35.56 4.61
N ARG A 218 -9.52 -35.81 5.88
CA ARG A 218 -10.51 -35.95 6.97
C ARG A 218 -11.26 -34.66 7.24
N LEU A 219 -10.55 -33.54 7.38
CA LEU A 219 -11.15 -32.24 7.63
C LEU A 219 -11.96 -31.75 6.42
N ALA A 220 -11.47 -31.95 5.20
CA ALA A 220 -12.22 -31.62 3.99
C ALA A 220 -13.54 -32.40 3.87
N SER A 221 -13.53 -33.71 4.14
CA SER A 221 -14.75 -34.54 4.05
C SER A 221 -15.80 -34.16 5.09
N ARG A 222 -15.38 -33.59 6.23
CA ARG A 222 -16.26 -33.06 7.29
C ARG A 222 -16.59 -31.58 7.11
N SER A 223 -16.26 -30.97 5.98
CA SER A 223 -16.47 -29.53 5.71
C SER A 223 -15.85 -28.59 6.76
N ARG A 224 -14.72 -29.01 7.35
CA ARG A 224 -13.95 -28.25 8.34
C ARG A 224 -12.81 -27.47 7.67
N PRO A 225 -12.22 -26.45 8.36
CA PRO A 225 -11.00 -25.80 7.88
C PRO A 225 -9.93 -26.83 7.53
N VAL A 226 -9.33 -26.69 6.34
CA VAL A 226 -8.28 -27.60 5.89
C VAL A 226 -6.92 -27.08 6.37
N PRO A 227 -6.03 -27.97 6.85
CA PRO A 227 -4.72 -27.59 7.31
C PRO A 227 -3.82 -27.18 6.13
N GLN A 228 -2.72 -26.50 6.43
CA GLN A 228 -1.65 -26.19 5.49
C GLN A 228 -0.29 -26.62 6.08
N GLN A 229 0.68 -26.96 5.23
CA GLN A 229 2.00 -27.39 5.65
C GLN A 229 3.09 -26.67 4.85
N ARG A 230 4.16 -26.22 5.53
CA ARG A 230 5.40 -25.71 4.92
C ARG A 230 6.59 -26.46 5.49
N ASN A 231 7.39 -27.00 4.58
CA ASN A 231 8.60 -27.74 4.93
C ASN A 231 9.84 -26.94 4.49
N ARG A 232 10.88 -26.92 5.33
CA ARG A 232 12.26 -26.60 4.94
C ARG A 232 13.07 -27.90 4.91
N ASN A 233 13.97 -28.06 3.95
CA ASN A 233 14.77 -29.27 3.76
C ASN A 233 13.91 -30.56 3.78
N THR A 234 14.28 -31.54 4.59
CA THR A 234 13.57 -32.82 4.75
C THR A 234 12.43 -32.78 5.78
N GLY A 235 11.95 -31.59 6.16
CA GLY A 235 10.97 -31.42 7.25
C GLY A 235 9.70 -32.27 7.14
N GLY A 236 9.19 -32.49 5.93
CA GLY A 236 8.01 -33.34 5.69
C GLY A 236 8.21 -34.83 6.05
N ARG A 237 9.48 -35.26 6.11
CA ARG A 237 9.88 -36.65 6.45
C ARG A 237 10.16 -36.85 7.94
N ILE A 238 10.00 -35.82 8.77
CA ILE A 238 10.09 -35.97 10.22
C ILE A 238 8.93 -36.86 10.65
N ALA A 239 9.20 -37.93 11.37
CA ALA A 239 8.18 -38.85 11.85
C ALA A 239 8.12 -38.81 13.38
N ILE A 240 6.95 -38.48 13.91
CA ILE A 240 6.70 -38.27 15.35
C ILE A 240 5.75 -39.31 15.93
N ALA A 241 5.36 -40.33 15.16
CA ALA A 241 4.52 -41.41 15.64
C ALA A 241 4.71 -42.69 14.82
N ARG A 242 4.51 -43.84 15.46
CA ARG A 242 4.32 -45.12 14.78
C ARG A 242 2.94 -45.16 14.13
N ASN A 243 2.83 -45.85 13.00
CA ASN A 243 1.53 -46.08 12.38
C ASN A 243 0.89 -47.35 12.95
N ARG A 244 -0.01 -47.20 13.93
CA ARG A 244 -0.68 -48.35 14.56
C ARG A 244 -1.56 -49.14 13.58
N ALA A 245 -2.21 -48.46 12.63
CA ALA A 245 -3.01 -49.11 11.59
C ALA A 245 -2.16 -49.97 10.61
N ALA A 246 -0.86 -49.72 10.49
CA ALA A 246 0.02 -50.55 9.66
C ALA A 246 0.33 -51.92 10.28
N GLN A 247 0.19 -52.06 11.61
CA GLN A 247 0.39 -53.32 12.31
C GLN A 247 -0.83 -54.25 12.26
N GLU A 248 -2.01 -53.71 11.94
CA GLU A 248 -3.27 -54.48 11.82
C GLU A 248 -3.49 -55.06 10.41
N GLY A 249 -2.77 -54.59 9.38
CA GLY A 249 -2.97 -54.93 7.96
C GLY A 249 -2.25 -56.17 7.42
N GLY A 250 -1.99 -57.19 8.25
CA GLY A 250 -1.32 -58.41 7.79
C GLY A 250 -2.21 -59.37 6.99
N VAL A 251 -1.75 -59.74 5.78
CA VAL A 251 -1.93 -61.02 5.02
C VAL A 251 -3.08 -61.09 3.97
N PRO A 252 -2.98 -61.83 2.82
CA PRO A 252 -1.96 -61.94 1.76
C PRO A 252 -2.50 -61.67 0.32
N ASP A 253 -1.59 -61.80 -0.65
CA ASP A 253 -1.68 -61.82 -2.12
C ASP A 253 -3.00 -62.29 -2.80
N GLY A 254 -3.36 -61.58 -3.89
CA GLY A 254 -4.19 -62.12 -4.98
C GLY A 254 -5.62 -61.60 -5.16
N ALA A 255 -5.81 -60.41 -5.74
CA ALA A 255 -6.90 -60.13 -6.70
C ALA A 255 -6.72 -58.73 -7.34
N GLY A 256 -6.69 -58.65 -8.68
CA GLY A 256 -6.50 -57.41 -9.44
C GLY A 256 -7.64 -56.39 -9.27
N PRO A 257 -7.42 -55.10 -9.61
CA PRO A 257 -8.29 -54.02 -9.15
C PRO A 257 -9.50 -53.80 -10.08
N PRO A 258 -10.68 -53.47 -9.53
CA PRO A 258 -11.80 -52.92 -10.28
C PRO A 258 -12.02 -51.42 -9.95
N PHE A 259 -11.07 -50.51 -10.24
CA PHE A 259 -11.26 -49.08 -9.87
C PHE A 259 -10.66 -48.04 -10.85
N LEU A 260 -10.62 -48.33 -12.15
CA LEU A 260 -10.07 -47.38 -13.13
C LEU A 260 -10.94 -46.13 -13.38
N VAL A 261 -12.21 -46.10 -12.95
CA VAL A 261 -13.14 -45.00 -13.31
C VAL A 261 -13.15 -43.83 -12.31
N ASP A 262 -12.72 -44.03 -11.06
CA ASP A 262 -12.71 -42.97 -10.01
C ASP A 262 -11.37 -42.22 -9.90
N VAL A 263 -10.26 -42.86 -10.27
CA VAL A 263 -8.92 -42.23 -10.28
C VAL A 263 -8.85 -41.13 -11.34
N GLU A 264 -9.47 -41.32 -12.51
CA GLU A 264 -9.51 -40.29 -13.56
C GLU A 264 -10.36 -39.08 -13.14
N ARG A 265 -11.46 -39.27 -12.41
CA ARG A 265 -12.27 -38.16 -11.89
C ARG A 265 -11.54 -37.37 -10.80
N LEU A 266 -10.84 -38.04 -9.89
CA LEU A 266 -10.03 -37.39 -8.86
C LEU A 266 -8.80 -36.69 -9.45
N ALA A 267 -8.11 -37.32 -10.41
CA ALA A 267 -7.01 -36.70 -11.15
C ALA A 267 -7.48 -35.50 -11.98
N SER A 268 -8.68 -35.56 -12.57
CA SER A 268 -9.28 -34.42 -13.28
C SER A 268 -9.59 -33.26 -12.33
N ARG A 269 -10.16 -33.53 -11.15
CA ARG A 269 -10.44 -32.50 -10.14
C ARG A 269 -9.18 -31.93 -9.50
N GLN A 270 -8.13 -32.74 -9.33
CA GLN A 270 -6.81 -32.29 -8.90
C GLN A 270 -6.17 -31.39 -9.97
N SER A 271 -6.21 -31.81 -11.25
CA SER A 271 -5.73 -30.99 -12.36
C SER A 271 -6.50 -29.68 -12.49
N GLU A 272 -7.82 -29.68 -12.26
CA GLU A 272 -8.63 -28.45 -12.22
C GLU A 272 -8.26 -27.54 -11.05
N ALA A 273 -7.98 -28.10 -9.86
CA ALA A 273 -7.55 -27.31 -8.70
C ALA A 273 -6.15 -26.72 -8.88
N GLU A 274 -5.20 -27.49 -9.42
CA GLU A 274 -3.85 -27.03 -9.77
C GLU A 274 -3.92 -25.93 -10.84
N LYS A 275 -4.80 -26.07 -11.85
CA LYS A 275 -5.06 -25.02 -12.84
C LYS A 275 -5.60 -23.74 -12.19
N ARG A 276 -6.50 -23.84 -11.21
CA ARG A 276 -7.05 -22.66 -10.49
C ARG A 276 -6.00 -21.98 -9.61
N ILE A 277 -5.12 -22.73 -8.95
CA ILE A 277 -4.01 -22.15 -8.18
C ILE A 277 -3.03 -21.44 -9.12
N ALA A 278 -2.61 -22.10 -10.20
CA ALA A 278 -1.75 -21.49 -11.20
C ALA A 278 -2.41 -20.28 -11.90
N GLU A 279 -3.74 -20.24 -12.00
CA GLU A 279 -4.49 -19.08 -12.48
C GLU A 279 -4.52 -17.94 -11.46
N MET A 280 -4.71 -18.24 -10.16
CA MET A 280 -4.64 -17.23 -9.10
C MET A 280 -3.24 -16.65 -8.94
N GLU A 281 -2.18 -17.48 -9.02
CA GLU A 281 -0.79 -17.03 -9.00
C GLU A 281 -0.48 -16.14 -10.21
N ARG A 282 -0.92 -16.54 -11.41
CA ARG A 282 -0.82 -15.69 -12.60
C ARG A 282 -1.59 -14.39 -12.43
N ARG A 283 -2.78 -14.41 -11.83
CA ARG A 283 -3.57 -13.21 -11.54
C ARG A 283 -2.90 -12.31 -10.51
N ALA A 284 -2.29 -12.87 -9.48
CA ALA A 284 -1.55 -12.12 -8.47
C ALA A 284 -0.30 -11.48 -9.08
N GLU A 285 0.44 -12.20 -9.93
CA GLU A 285 1.57 -11.64 -10.65
C GLU A 285 1.15 -10.57 -11.65
N LEU A 286 0.03 -10.76 -12.36
CA LEU A 286 -0.55 -9.73 -13.22
C LEU A 286 -0.92 -8.47 -12.44
N LEU A 287 -1.57 -8.60 -11.28
CA LEU A 287 -1.89 -7.45 -10.42
C LEU A 287 -0.63 -6.76 -9.87
N ARG A 288 0.42 -7.52 -9.56
CA ARG A 288 1.72 -6.97 -9.14
C ARG A 288 2.35 -6.15 -10.26
N LEU A 289 2.40 -6.70 -11.47
CA LEU A 289 2.92 -6.03 -12.66
C LEU A 289 2.07 -4.81 -13.04
N GLU A 290 0.75 -4.90 -12.93
CA GLU A 290 -0.17 -3.78 -13.15
C GLU A 290 0.05 -2.67 -12.12
N SER A 291 0.18 -3.00 -10.84
CA SER A 291 0.49 -2.04 -9.79
C SER A 291 1.86 -1.38 -9.99
N GLU A 292 2.86 -2.14 -10.45
CA GLU A 292 4.19 -1.62 -10.76
C GLU A 292 4.16 -0.70 -11.98
N ALA A 293 3.41 -1.06 -13.03
CA ALA A 293 3.19 -0.23 -14.21
C ALA A 293 2.44 1.07 -13.88
N LEU A 294 1.38 1.00 -13.07
CA LEU A 294 0.65 2.18 -12.60
C LEU A 294 1.55 3.11 -11.78
N ARG A 295 2.44 2.56 -10.95
CA ARG A 295 3.42 3.35 -10.21
C ARG A 295 4.42 4.04 -11.14
N GLN A 296 4.98 3.31 -12.11
CA GLN A 296 5.91 3.88 -13.09
C GLN A 296 5.25 4.99 -13.92
N GLU A 297 3.99 4.79 -14.31
CA GLU A 297 3.22 5.80 -15.03
C GLU A 297 2.94 7.03 -14.16
N ALA A 298 2.60 6.85 -12.88
CA ALA A 298 2.45 7.95 -11.93
C ALA A 298 3.77 8.71 -11.72
N GLU A 299 4.91 8.02 -11.61
CA GLU A 299 6.23 8.63 -11.52
C GLU A 299 6.55 9.46 -12.78
N ARG A 300 6.27 8.93 -13.98
CA ARG A 300 6.44 9.64 -15.25
C ARG A 300 5.58 10.91 -15.30
N ARG A 301 4.29 10.80 -14.97
CA ARG A 301 3.35 11.94 -14.96
C ARG A 301 3.74 13.00 -13.93
N ALA A 302 4.27 12.59 -12.78
CA ALA A 302 4.77 13.53 -11.77
C ALA A 302 6.00 14.31 -12.27
N LEU A 303 6.90 13.67 -13.03
CA LEU A 303 8.03 14.35 -13.67
C LEU A 303 7.58 15.35 -14.74
N GLU A 304 6.61 14.98 -15.58
CA GLU A 304 6.00 15.88 -16.58
C GLU A 304 5.33 17.09 -15.91
N THR A 305 4.68 16.88 -14.77
CA THR A 305 4.08 17.95 -13.96
C THR A 305 5.15 18.91 -13.43
N VAL A 306 6.29 18.39 -12.95
CA VAL A 306 7.44 19.21 -12.51
C VAL A 306 8.02 20.01 -13.67
N GLU A 307 8.20 19.38 -14.82
CA GLU A 307 8.74 20.03 -16.01
C GLU A 307 7.83 21.18 -16.48
N THR A 308 6.53 20.92 -16.57
CA THR A 308 5.53 21.93 -16.94
C THR A 308 5.54 23.10 -15.97
N ALA A 309 5.56 22.82 -14.66
CA ALA A 309 5.62 23.86 -13.64
C ALA A 309 6.92 24.67 -13.69
N GLN A 310 8.04 24.02 -14.03
CA GLN A 310 9.33 24.70 -14.18
C GLN A 310 9.34 25.60 -15.41
N ARG A 311 8.81 25.14 -16.55
CA ARG A 311 8.69 25.93 -17.77
C ARG A 311 7.78 27.15 -17.55
N LEU A 312 6.64 26.96 -16.88
CA LEU A 312 5.73 28.06 -16.53
C LEU A 312 6.39 29.10 -15.63
N ALA A 313 7.05 28.65 -14.55
CA ALA A 313 7.74 29.55 -13.63
C ALA A 313 8.86 30.33 -14.34
N ASN A 314 9.61 29.69 -15.23
CA ASN A 314 10.64 30.35 -16.02
C ASN A 314 10.04 31.37 -17.01
N ALA A 315 8.91 31.04 -17.65
CA ALA A 315 8.23 31.93 -18.59
C ALA A 315 7.67 33.18 -17.90
N LEU A 316 7.09 33.03 -16.71
CA LEU A 316 6.53 34.16 -15.95
C LEU A 316 7.62 35.04 -15.31
N ALA A 317 8.78 34.47 -14.99
CA ALA A 317 9.94 35.21 -14.48
C ALA A 317 10.75 35.90 -15.59
N ALA A 318 10.64 35.44 -16.83
CA ALA A 318 11.40 35.98 -17.95
C ALA A 318 10.83 37.32 -18.43
N ALA A 319 11.72 38.27 -18.70
CA ALA A 319 11.36 39.51 -19.38
C ALA A 319 10.95 39.24 -20.84
N PRO A 320 10.09 40.09 -21.42
CA PRO A 320 9.75 40.04 -22.85
C PRO A 320 11.01 40.11 -23.72
N ASP A 321 11.13 39.19 -24.67
CA ASP A 321 12.13 39.30 -25.73
C ASP A 321 11.66 40.34 -26.76
N ARG A 322 12.31 41.51 -26.75
CA ARG A 322 11.95 42.66 -27.59
C ARG A 322 12.38 42.51 -29.04
N ASP A 323 13.24 41.53 -29.34
CA ASP A 323 13.70 41.28 -30.71
C ASP A 323 12.73 40.40 -31.50
N VAL A 324 11.74 39.80 -30.83
CA VAL A 324 10.75 38.91 -31.43
C VAL A 324 9.51 39.70 -31.82
N GLN A 325 9.32 39.92 -33.12
CA GLN A 325 8.10 40.51 -33.69
C GLN A 325 6.92 39.54 -33.61
N PRO A 326 5.67 40.01 -33.52
CA PRO A 326 4.51 39.15 -33.58
C PRO A 326 4.46 38.32 -34.86
N PHE A 327 4.14 37.03 -34.75
CA PHE A 327 4.05 36.13 -35.89
C PHE A 327 2.92 35.12 -35.74
N TRP A 328 2.34 34.72 -36.87
CA TRP A 328 1.34 33.65 -36.89
C TRP A 328 2.03 32.30 -36.85
N PHE A 329 1.46 31.36 -36.09
CA PHE A 329 1.94 30.00 -36.05
C PHE A 329 0.79 28.99 -35.95
N ALA A 330 1.06 27.75 -36.33
CA ALA A 330 0.18 26.62 -36.10
C ALA A 330 0.92 25.54 -35.30
N VAL A 331 0.17 24.78 -34.50
CA VAL A 331 0.71 23.67 -33.72
C VAL A 331 0.54 22.35 -34.48
N PRO A 332 1.54 21.45 -34.48
CA PRO A 332 1.45 20.18 -35.20
C PRO A 332 0.58 19.14 -34.47
N VAL A 333 0.46 19.29 -33.16
CA VAL A 333 -0.37 18.46 -32.26
C VAL A 333 -1.04 19.38 -31.24
N SER A 334 -2.14 18.95 -30.64
CA SER A 334 -2.83 19.78 -29.65
C SER A 334 -1.92 20.08 -28.46
N ARG A 335 -1.97 21.33 -27.97
CA ARG A 335 -1.11 21.80 -26.87
C ARG A 335 -1.91 22.62 -25.87
N PRO A 336 -1.66 22.45 -24.56
CA PRO A 336 -2.32 23.27 -23.55
C PRO A 336 -1.87 24.72 -23.66
N LEU A 337 -2.83 25.64 -23.59
CA LEU A 337 -2.60 27.07 -23.43
C LEU A 337 -2.69 27.39 -21.94
N MET A 338 -1.59 27.82 -21.34
CA MET A 338 -1.54 28.10 -19.90
C MET A 338 -1.98 29.52 -19.57
N GLY A 339 -2.57 29.71 -18.40
CA GLY A 339 -2.83 31.04 -17.85
C GLY A 339 -1.54 31.81 -17.52
N GLN A 340 -1.65 33.13 -17.42
CA GLN A 340 -0.56 33.98 -16.91
C GLN A 340 -0.64 34.20 -15.38
N ASP A 341 -1.55 33.49 -14.70
CA ASP A 341 -1.81 33.57 -13.25
C ASP A 341 -0.91 32.66 -12.40
N GLY A 342 -0.09 31.84 -13.06
CA GLY A 342 0.79 30.84 -12.42
C GLY A 342 0.12 29.50 -12.13
N SER A 343 -1.15 29.31 -12.55
CA SER A 343 -1.84 28.02 -12.44
C SER A 343 -1.28 27.00 -13.44
N LEU A 344 -1.30 25.73 -13.04
CA LEU A 344 -0.98 24.60 -13.94
C LEU A 344 -2.21 24.10 -14.69
N GLU A 345 -3.38 24.67 -14.43
CA GLU A 345 -4.60 24.38 -15.18
C GLU A 345 -4.58 25.17 -16.50
N PRO A 346 -4.69 24.49 -17.65
CA PRO A 346 -4.78 25.18 -18.94
C PRO A 346 -6.04 26.04 -19.03
N THR A 347 -5.91 27.25 -19.54
CA THR A 347 -7.05 28.15 -19.85
C THR A 347 -7.69 27.84 -21.21
N GLY A 348 -7.03 27.01 -22.00
CA GLY A 348 -7.51 26.51 -23.28
C GLY A 348 -6.58 25.48 -23.89
N GLU A 349 -6.88 25.09 -25.12
CA GLU A 349 -6.09 24.15 -25.90
C GLU A 349 -5.90 24.73 -27.31
N LEU A 350 -4.65 24.79 -27.75
CA LEU A 350 -4.31 25.10 -29.13
C LEU A 350 -4.42 23.81 -29.93
N VAL A 351 -5.37 23.74 -30.85
CA VAL A 351 -5.57 22.57 -31.72
C VAL A 351 -4.89 22.75 -33.09
N PRO A 352 -4.43 21.65 -33.73
CA PRO A 352 -3.87 21.70 -35.08
C PRO A 352 -4.86 22.23 -36.13
N GLY A 353 -4.32 22.86 -37.17
CA GLY A 353 -5.10 23.42 -38.28
C GLY A 353 -5.69 24.82 -38.02
N ILE A 354 -5.55 25.35 -36.81
CA ILE A 354 -5.86 26.75 -36.48
C ILE A 354 -4.55 27.54 -36.36
N TRP A 355 -4.56 28.74 -36.93
CA TRP A 355 -3.46 29.69 -36.81
C TRP A 355 -3.69 30.60 -35.60
N TYR A 356 -2.65 30.74 -34.78
CA TYR A 356 -2.66 31.58 -33.59
C TYR A 356 -1.59 32.66 -33.71
N LEU A 357 -1.82 33.81 -33.08
CA LEU A 357 -0.87 34.91 -33.09
C LEU A 357 0.03 34.83 -31.86
N ALA A 358 1.32 34.59 -32.06
CA ALA A 358 2.32 34.83 -31.03
C ALA A 358 2.59 36.34 -30.98
N VAL A 359 2.30 36.98 -29.85
CA VAL A 359 2.45 38.44 -29.68
C VAL A 359 3.75 38.81 -28.98
N GLU A 360 4.35 37.87 -28.24
CA GLU A 360 5.53 38.08 -27.43
C GLU A 360 6.22 36.73 -27.16
N GLN A 361 7.52 36.75 -26.87
CA GLN A 361 8.26 35.59 -26.38
C GLN A 361 8.83 35.89 -24.98
N ARG A 362 8.67 34.96 -24.04
CA ARG A 362 9.24 35.02 -22.68
C ARG A 362 10.10 33.80 -22.40
N GLY A 363 11.42 33.98 -22.47
CA GLY A 363 12.36 32.87 -22.43
C GLY A 363 12.11 31.90 -23.59
N GLN A 364 11.65 30.69 -23.29
CA GLN A 364 11.30 29.68 -24.29
C GLN A 364 9.80 29.60 -24.60
N ALA A 365 8.95 30.31 -23.84
CA ALA A 365 7.51 30.29 -24.03
C ALA A 365 7.05 31.40 -24.97
N LEU A 366 5.93 31.17 -25.67
CA LEU A 366 5.26 32.18 -26.49
C LEU A 366 4.00 32.67 -25.80
N VAL A 367 3.79 33.98 -25.77
CA VAL A 367 2.50 34.57 -25.40
C VAL A 367 1.62 34.51 -26.63
N VAL A 368 0.53 33.77 -26.53
CA VAL A 368 -0.39 33.50 -27.63
C VAL A 368 -1.67 34.29 -27.40
N GLN A 369 -2.13 34.98 -28.43
CA GLN A 369 -3.45 35.58 -28.49
C GLN A 369 -4.33 34.77 -29.44
N THR A 370 -5.44 34.27 -28.90
CA THR A 370 -6.47 33.55 -29.66
C THR A 370 -7.47 34.52 -30.28
N GLU A 371 -8.26 34.06 -31.26
CA GLU A 371 -9.19 34.91 -32.03
C GLU A 371 -10.28 35.55 -31.15
N ASP A 372 -10.70 34.86 -30.09
CA ASP A 372 -11.67 35.37 -29.11
C ASP A 372 -11.07 36.36 -28.09
N GLY A 373 -9.82 36.76 -28.30
CA GLY A 373 -9.10 37.72 -27.47
C GLY A 373 -8.45 37.12 -26.23
N ARG A 374 -8.61 35.83 -25.94
CA ARG A 374 -7.92 35.20 -24.79
C ARG A 374 -6.42 35.15 -25.04
N ARG A 375 -5.66 35.49 -24.00
CA ARG A 375 -4.20 35.42 -23.97
C ARG A 375 -3.71 34.36 -23.01
N GLY A 376 -2.70 33.60 -23.41
CA GLY A 376 -2.06 32.59 -22.58
C GLY A 376 -0.63 32.29 -23.01
N LEU A 377 0.00 31.34 -22.32
CA LEU A 377 1.38 30.92 -22.57
C LEU A 377 1.40 29.54 -23.23
N LEU A 378 2.08 29.46 -24.36
CA LEU A 378 2.51 28.19 -24.96
C LEU A 378 3.91 27.87 -24.43
N LEU A 379 4.01 26.85 -23.57
CA LEU A 379 5.26 26.45 -22.91
C LEU A 379 6.13 25.51 -23.76
N ASP A 380 5.58 24.93 -24.81
CA ASP A 380 6.27 24.07 -25.77
C ASP A 380 6.04 24.62 -27.17
N ALA A 381 7.08 25.18 -27.77
CA ALA A 381 7.10 25.70 -29.13
C ALA A 381 7.82 24.77 -30.11
N ASP A 382 8.14 23.54 -29.72
CA ASP A 382 8.91 22.62 -30.57
C ASP A 382 8.11 22.21 -31.81
N GLY A 383 8.67 22.36 -33.00
CA GLY A 383 8.02 21.93 -34.24
C GLY A 383 6.79 22.74 -34.66
N ILE A 384 6.55 23.93 -34.10
CA ILE A 384 5.49 24.83 -34.60
C ILE A 384 5.78 25.26 -36.03
N GLU A 385 4.72 25.39 -36.82
CA GLU A 385 4.79 25.94 -38.18
C GLU A 385 4.65 27.45 -38.10
N ARG A 386 5.60 28.20 -38.65
CA ARG A 386 5.57 29.68 -38.66
C ARG A 386 5.04 30.18 -39.99
N GLY A 387 4.05 31.06 -39.92
CA GLY A 387 3.48 31.78 -41.04
C GLY A 387 4.24 33.07 -41.26
N PHE A 388 4.59 33.36 -42.51
CA PHE A 388 5.22 34.63 -42.88
C PHE A 388 4.15 35.68 -43.13
N TYR A 389 4.27 36.86 -42.49
CA TYR A 389 3.34 37.97 -42.65
C TYR A 389 3.57 38.70 -43.99
N VAL A 390 2.47 39.10 -44.64
CA VAL A 390 2.44 40.16 -45.67
C VAL A 390 1.58 41.28 -45.09
N ASP A 391 2.18 42.46 -45.03
CA ASP A 391 1.71 43.64 -44.31
C ASP A 391 0.35 44.19 -44.80
N TYR A 392 -0.59 44.39 -43.88
CA TYR A 392 -1.69 45.36 -44.03
C TYR A 392 -1.81 46.13 -42.71
N GLY A 393 -1.38 47.39 -42.75
CA GLY A 393 -1.18 48.23 -41.58
C GLY A 393 -2.44 48.64 -40.81
N ALA A 394 -2.27 48.81 -39.51
CA ALA A 394 -3.09 49.66 -38.67
C ALA A 394 -2.14 50.47 -37.76
N ALA A 395 -2.14 51.78 -37.93
CA ALA A 395 -1.33 52.73 -37.18
C ALA A 395 -1.94 52.94 -35.78
N GLY A 396 -1.21 52.57 -34.73
CA GLY A 396 -1.32 53.10 -33.38
C GLY A 396 0.04 53.68 -33.00
N GLU A 397 0.08 54.82 -32.30
CA GLU A 397 1.32 55.53 -32.01
C GLU A 397 2.36 54.65 -31.27
N PRO A 398 3.65 54.76 -31.60
CA PRO A 398 4.69 53.92 -31.01
C PRO A 398 5.06 54.41 -29.60
N GLY A 399 4.83 53.57 -28.58
CA GLY A 399 5.48 53.73 -27.28
C GLY A 399 4.67 53.39 -26.03
N PHE A 400 3.37 53.11 -26.12
CA PHE A 400 2.54 52.75 -24.97
C PHE A 400 2.11 51.28 -25.02
N GLU A 401 2.56 50.48 -24.03
CA GLU A 401 2.14 49.08 -23.86
C GLU A 401 0.88 49.02 -22.99
N PRO A 402 -0.23 48.44 -23.47
CA PRO A 402 -1.42 48.28 -22.65
C PRO A 402 -1.16 47.39 -21.42
N PHE A 403 -1.63 47.79 -20.24
CA PHE A 403 -1.46 47.02 -19.01
C PHE A 403 -2.73 47.03 -18.15
N TRP A 404 -2.93 45.96 -17.40
CA TRP A 404 -4.03 45.84 -16.44
C TRP A 404 -3.67 46.51 -15.12
N PHE A 405 -4.62 47.23 -14.53
CA PHE A 405 -4.46 47.84 -13.22
C PHE A 405 -5.76 47.77 -12.39
N ALA A 406 -5.64 47.87 -11.07
CA ALA A 406 -6.76 48.02 -10.15
C ALA A 406 -6.59 49.28 -9.29
N VAL A 407 -7.69 49.96 -8.97
CA VAL A 407 -7.68 51.18 -8.14
C VAL A 407 -7.81 50.82 -6.64
N PRO A 408 -7.08 51.49 -5.74
CA PRO A 408 -7.10 51.18 -4.31
C PRO A 408 -8.36 51.70 -3.58
N VAL A 409 -8.98 52.75 -4.13
CA VAL A 409 -10.23 53.36 -3.70
C VAL A 409 -11.05 53.68 -4.96
N ALA A 410 -12.36 53.87 -4.83
CA ALA A 410 -13.20 54.14 -5.98
C ALA A 410 -12.75 55.43 -6.68
N ARG A 411 -12.68 55.41 -8.02
CA ARG A 411 -12.18 56.54 -8.83
C ARG A 411 -13.08 56.81 -10.01
N GLU A 412 -13.30 58.07 -10.32
CA GLU A 412 -14.07 58.46 -11.48
C GLU A 412 -13.25 58.33 -12.76
N MET A 413 -13.85 57.70 -13.77
CA MET A 413 -13.33 57.63 -15.13
C MET A 413 -14.01 58.72 -15.94
N LEU A 414 -13.26 59.73 -16.38
CA LEU A 414 -13.78 60.90 -17.09
C LEU A 414 -13.85 60.67 -18.61
N SER A 415 -14.61 61.50 -19.31
CA SER A 415 -14.75 61.38 -20.76
C SER A 415 -13.48 61.82 -21.51
N GLU A 416 -13.18 61.15 -22.63
CA GLU A 416 -12.06 61.51 -23.52
C GLU A 416 -12.32 62.84 -24.27
N ASP A 417 -13.57 63.32 -24.32
CA ASP A 417 -13.95 64.57 -24.99
C ASP A 417 -13.69 65.85 -24.18
N GLY A 418 -13.12 65.72 -22.96
CA GLY A 418 -12.82 66.82 -22.06
C GLY A 418 -14.01 67.31 -21.22
N SER A 419 -15.14 66.61 -21.25
CA SER A 419 -16.25 66.86 -20.32
C SER A 419 -15.87 66.49 -18.88
N PRO A 420 -16.24 67.30 -17.87
CA PRO A 420 -16.03 66.96 -16.46
C PRO A 420 -16.99 65.89 -15.93
N GLU A 421 -17.88 65.35 -16.77
CA GLU A 421 -18.82 64.29 -16.38
C GLU A 421 -18.13 62.91 -16.38
N PRO A 422 -18.29 62.11 -15.30
CA PRO A 422 -17.75 60.76 -15.25
C PRO A 422 -18.53 59.82 -16.18
N VAL A 423 -17.79 59.09 -17.01
CA VAL A 423 -18.31 58.03 -17.90
C VAL A 423 -18.60 56.75 -17.12
N ALA A 424 -17.81 56.48 -16.07
CA ALA A 424 -18.02 55.38 -15.13
C ALA A 424 -17.27 55.64 -13.80
N GLU A 425 -17.61 54.86 -12.78
CA GLU A 425 -16.85 54.78 -11.52
C GLU A 425 -16.06 53.46 -11.50
N LEU A 426 -14.74 53.55 -11.36
CA LEU A 426 -13.84 52.43 -11.18
C LEU A 426 -13.87 51.99 -9.71
N ALA A 427 -14.51 50.87 -9.42
CA ALA A 427 -14.55 50.32 -8.06
C ALA A 427 -13.25 49.58 -7.68
N PRO A 428 -12.84 49.59 -6.39
CA PRO A 428 -11.72 48.79 -5.89
C PRO A 428 -11.94 47.30 -6.06
N GLY A 429 -10.87 46.55 -6.32
CA GLY A 429 -10.90 45.09 -6.49
C GLY A 429 -11.37 44.62 -7.88
N ILE A 430 -11.72 45.54 -8.79
CA ILE A 430 -12.00 45.26 -10.20
C ILE A 430 -10.79 45.69 -11.03
N TRP A 431 -10.43 44.87 -12.03
CA TRP A 431 -9.30 45.11 -12.92
C TRP A 431 -9.76 45.81 -14.20
N TYR A 432 -9.02 46.84 -14.59
CA TYR A 432 -9.29 47.66 -15.77
C TYR A 432 -8.07 47.71 -16.69
N LEU A 433 -8.28 47.86 -17.99
CA LEU A 433 -7.22 47.86 -18.98
C LEU A 433 -6.82 49.30 -19.33
N ALA A 434 -5.57 49.67 -19.08
CA ALA A 434 -5.00 50.88 -19.65
C ALA A 434 -4.58 50.58 -21.10
N VAL A 435 -5.16 51.30 -22.07
CA VAL A 435 -4.93 51.10 -23.52
C VAL A 435 -4.15 52.25 -24.17
N GLY A 436 -3.91 53.32 -23.42
CA GLY A 436 -3.17 54.50 -23.86
C GLY A 436 -2.78 55.38 -22.67
N GLN A 437 -1.94 56.37 -22.93
CA GLN A 437 -1.69 57.48 -22.03
C GLN A 437 -1.83 58.79 -22.79
N SER A 438 -2.54 59.76 -22.20
CA SER A 438 -2.76 61.08 -22.79
C SER A 438 -2.70 62.13 -21.68
N ASP A 439 -1.85 63.15 -21.84
CA ASP A 439 -1.72 64.30 -20.92
C ASP A 439 -1.65 63.95 -19.42
N GLY A 440 -0.89 62.89 -19.09
CA GLY A 440 -0.71 62.44 -17.71
C GLY A 440 -1.82 61.57 -17.14
N ALA A 441 -2.86 61.25 -17.92
CA ALA A 441 -3.91 60.30 -17.58
C ALA A 441 -3.75 58.97 -18.34
N PHE A 442 -4.23 57.88 -17.75
CA PHE A 442 -4.40 56.62 -18.48
C PHE A 442 -5.73 56.61 -19.23
N VAL A 443 -5.69 56.18 -20.48
CA VAL A 443 -6.88 55.83 -21.25
C VAL A 443 -7.30 54.45 -20.77
N VAL A 444 -8.40 54.37 -20.04
CA VAL A 444 -8.94 53.16 -19.44
C VAL A 444 -10.06 52.63 -20.30
N GLN A 445 -10.04 51.32 -20.58
CA GLN A 445 -11.14 50.60 -21.18
C GLN A 445 -11.72 49.65 -20.12
N THR A 446 -13.02 49.80 -19.89
CA THR A 446 -13.83 48.92 -19.03
C THR A 446 -14.29 47.68 -19.80
N GLU A 447 -14.69 46.62 -19.08
CA GLU A 447 -15.11 45.35 -19.68
C GLU A 447 -16.32 45.48 -20.62
N ASP A 448 -17.24 46.42 -20.33
CA ASP A 448 -18.39 46.72 -21.19
C ASP A 448 -18.06 47.61 -22.40
N GLY A 449 -16.76 47.88 -22.61
CA GLY A 449 -16.24 48.59 -23.76
C GLY A 449 -16.25 50.13 -23.65
N ARG A 450 -16.69 50.70 -22.52
CA ARG A 450 -16.59 52.15 -22.32
C ARG A 450 -15.14 52.54 -22.12
N ARG A 451 -14.78 53.68 -22.70
CA ARG A 451 -13.47 54.28 -22.59
C ARG A 451 -13.53 55.62 -21.89
N GLY A 452 -12.49 55.93 -21.13
CA GLY A 452 -12.36 57.21 -20.47
C GLY A 452 -10.97 57.42 -19.88
N LEU A 453 -10.77 58.56 -19.25
CA LEU A 453 -9.49 58.99 -18.70
C LEU A 453 -9.46 58.83 -17.19
N LEU A 454 -8.37 58.26 -16.69
CA LEU A 454 -8.04 58.20 -15.26
C LEU A 454 -6.82 59.08 -14.97
N PHE A 455 -7.05 60.20 -14.27
CA PHE A 455 -5.99 61.14 -13.89
C PHE A 455 -5.33 60.78 -12.56
N GLU A 456 -6.09 60.22 -11.61
CA GLU A 456 -5.54 59.77 -10.33
C GLU A 456 -4.90 58.39 -10.49
N THR A 457 -3.59 58.37 -10.72
CA THR A 457 -2.80 57.13 -10.92
C THR A 457 -2.04 56.70 -9.66
N ASP A 458 -2.09 57.48 -8.59
CA ASP A 458 -1.34 57.18 -7.36
C ASP A 458 -1.86 55.89 -6.69
N GLY A 459 -0.94 54.99 -6.34
CA GLY A 459 -1.28 53.75 -5.63
C GLY A 459 -2.11 52.74 -6.42
N ILE A 460 -2.22 52.88 -7.74
CA ILE A 460 -2.83 51.84 -8.58
C ILE A 460 -1.97 50.57 -8.51
N GLN A 461 -2.65 49.43 -8.41
CA GLN A 461 -2.01 48.12 -8.44
C GLN A 461 -1.87 47.73 -9.91
N HIS A 462 -0.65 47.65 -10.42
CA HIS A 462 -0.40 47.04 -11.72
C HIS A 462 -0.56 45.52 -11.60
N GLY A 463 -1.04 44.86 -12.67
CA GLY A 463 -1.15 43.40 -12.75
C GLY A 463 0.22 42.78 -12.56
N GLY A 464 0.56 42.46 -11.31
CA GLY A 464 1.93 42.21 -10.90
C GLY A 464 2.42 40.87 -11.40
N SER A 465 3.41 40.89 -12.31
CA SER A 465 4.32 39.79 -12.60
C SER A 465 4.73 39.03 -11.34
N ASP A 466 4.92 39.75 -10.22
CA ASP A 466 5.40 39.23 -8.95
C ASP A 466 4.42 38.25 -8.29
N VAL A 467 3.09 38.43 -8.44
CA VAL A 467 2.09 37.52 -7.87
C VAL A 467 2.00 36.25 -8.70
N ALA A 468 1.91 36.37 -10.03
CA ALA A 468 1.92 35.25 -10.95
C ALA A 468 3.22 34.43 -10.84
N GLU A 469 4.36 35.11 -10.73
CA GLU A 469 5.66 34.48 -10.49
C GLU A 469 5.68 33.76 -9.13
N SER A 470 5.15 34.38 -8.07
CA SER A 470 5.05 33.76 -6.74
C SER A 470 4.17 32.50 -6.78
N HIS A 471 3.01 32.56 -7.44
CA HIS A 471 2.11 31.42 -7.64
C HIS A 471 2.79 30.31 -8.43
N ALA A 472 3.47 30.63 -9.54
CA ALA A 472 4.20 29.65 -10.33
C ALA A 472 5.34 28.99 -9.53
N ARG A 473 6.07 29.77 -8.71
CA ARG A 473 7.09 29.22 -7.78
C ARG A 473 6.46 28.33 -6.71
N GLN A 474 5.26 28.63 -6.24
CA GLN A 474 4.51 27.78 -5.30
C GLN A 474 4.03 26.48 -5.98
N ALA A 475 3.49 26.57 -7.18
CA ALA A 475 3.08 25.43 -7.99
C ALA A 475 4.26 24.50 -8.28
N LEU A 476 5.42 25.04 -8.67
CA LEU A 476 6.66 24.29 -8.85
C LEU A 476 7.13 23.58 -7.57
N ARG A 477 7.01 24.23 -6.40
CA ARG A 477 7.31 23.59 -5.11
C ARG A 477 6.34 22.45 -4.81
N LYS A 478 5.04 22.62 -5.06
CA LYS A 478 4.01 21.57 -4.89
C LYS A 478 4.30 20.39 -5.83
N ALA A 479 4.61 20.64 -7.10
CA ALA A 479 4.97 19.62 -8.09
C ALA A 479 6.23 18.82 -7.70
N LYS A 480 7.29 19.49 -7.22
CA LYS A 480 8.51 18.81 -6.75
C LYS A 480 8.25 17.91 -5.54
N ARG A 481 7.40 18.37 -4.60
CA ARG A 481 6.98 17.54 -3.45
C ARG A 481 6.17 16.32 -3.91
N LEU A 482 5.27 16.49 -4.88
CA LEU A 482 4.52 15.39 -5.48
C LEU A 482 5.44 14.34 -6.10
N ALA A 483 6.36 14.76 -6.97
CA ALA A 483 7.31 13.84 -7.61
C ALA A 483 8.16 13.08 -6.58
N GLY A 484 8.63 13.77 -5.53
CA GLY A 484 9.33 13.13 -4.41
C GLY A 484 8.47 12.12 -3.67
N ALA A 485 7.18 12.43 -3.44
CA ALA A 485 6.25 11.54 -2.74
C ALA A 485 5.86 10.31 -3.57
N VAL A 486 5.67 10.46 -4.88
CA VAL A 486 5.30 9.35 -5.78
C VAL A 486 6.48 8.39 -5.99
N ALA A 487 7.70 8.91 -6.11
CA ALA A 487 8.90 8.08 -6.25
C ALA A 487 9.33 7.41 -4.94
N ALA A 488 9.03 8.02 -3.78
CA ALA A 488 9.45 7.49 -2.49
C ALA A 488 8.78 6.16 -2.17
N ALA A 489 9.59 5.21 -1.68
CA ALA A 489 9.06 4.02 -1.04
C ALA A 489 8.34 4.40 0.28
N PRO A 490 7.31 3.65 0.68
CA PRO A 490 6.68 3.78 1.98
C PRO A 490 7.73 3.70 3.11
N GLU A 491 7.63 4.56 4.12
CA GLU A 491 8.52 4.54 5.26
C GLU A 491 8.34 3.21 6.05
N PRO A 492 9.41 2.41 6.22
CA PRO A 492 9.31 1.14 6.92
C PRO A 492 9.05 1.37 8.41
N GLY A 493 7.99 0.74 8.94
CA GLY A 493 7.60 0.90 10.34
C GLY A 493 6.76 2.14 10.66
N PHE A 494 6.27 2.85 9.63
CA PHE A 494 5.25 3.89 9.82
C PHE A 494 4.03 3.34 10.55
N GLN A 495 3.66 3.96 11.67
CA GLN A 495 2.44 3.64 12.40
C GLN A 495 1.34 4.62 11.99
N PRO A 496 0.19 4.15 11.48
CA PRO A 496 -0.93 5.03 11.20
C PRO A 496 -1.37 5.80 12.44
N PHE A 497 -1.63 7.09 12.26
CA PHE A 497 -2.07 7.96 13.34
C PHE A 497 -3.16 8.89 12.84
N TRP A 498 -4.03 9.29 13.76
CA TRP A 498 -5.03 10.30 13.49
C TRP A 498 -4.36 11.68 13.52
N PHE A 499 -4.70 12.53 12.57
CA PHE A 499 -4.22 13.90 12.55
C PHE A 499 -5.31 14.89 12.16
N ALA A 500 -5.15 16.13 12.60
CA ALA A 500 -5.93 17.27 12.16
C ALA A 500 -5.03 18.32 11.53
N VAL A 501 -5.55 19.05 10.54
CA VAL A 501 -4.83 20.14 9.87
C VAL A 501 -5.14 21.49 10.55
N PRO A 502 -4.16 22.40 10.67
CA PRO A 502 -4.36 23.72 11.29
C PRO A 502 -5.09 24.70 10.36
N VAL A 503 -4.96 24.51 9.05
CA VAL A 503 -5.60 25.29 7.97
C VAL A 503 -6.11 24.33 6.91
N ALA A 504 -7.08 24.76 6.11
CA ALA A 504 -7.61 23.92 5.04
C ALA A 504 -6.50 23.50 4.08
N ARG A 505 -6.47 22.21 3.71
CA ARG A 505 -5.42 21.63 2.86
C ARG A 505 -5.98 20.62 1.88
N GLU A 506 -5.47 20.64 0.66
CA GLU A 506 -5.85 19.65 -0.33
C GLU A 506 -5.01 18.38 -0.22
N MET A 507 -5.69 17.24 -0.36
CA MET A 507 -5.07 15.99 -0.77
C MET A 507 -5.09 15.92 -2.30
N VAL A 508 -4.00 15.46 -2.89
CA VAL A 508 -3.92 15.22 -4.34
C VAL A 508 -3.95 13.73 -4.66
N ARG A 509 -4.25 13.37 -5.91
CA ARG A 509 -4.22 11.97 -6.36
C ARG A 509 -2.82 11.36 -6.26
N GLU A 510 -2.77 10.03 -6.19
CA GLU A 510 -1.53 9.24 -6.21
C GLU A 510 -1.00 9.01 -7.64
N ASP A 511 -1.73 9.45 -8.66
CA ASP A 511 -1.45 9.18 -10.09
C ASP A 511 -0.40 10.11 -10.72
N GLY A 512 0.30 10.90 -9.89
CA GLY A 512 1.29 11.87 -10.35
C GLY A 512 0.72 13.21 -10.83
N SER A 513 -0.60 13.44 -10.73
CA SER A 513 -1.22 14.75 -10.97
C SER A 513 -1.39 15.56 -9.69
N LEU A 514 -1.49 16.89 -9.83
CA LEU A 514 -1.84 17.80 -8.74
C LEU A 514 -3.35 17.97 -8.55
N GLU A 515 -4.17 17.14 -9.21
CA GLU A 515 -5.62 17.21 -9.10
C GLU A 515 -6.06 16.89 -7.66
N PRO A 516 -6.91 17.74 -7.06
CA PRO A 516 -7.40 17.50 -5.71
C PRO A 516 -8.37 16.31 -5.69
N VAL A 517 -8.23 15.46 -4.67
CA VAL A 517 -9.15 14.34 -4.41
C VAL A 517 -10.09 14.62 -3.23
N ALA A 518 -9.61 15.40 -2.26
CA ALA A 518 -10.38 15.83 -1.09
C ALA A 518 -9.74 17.07 -0.46
N GLU A 519 -10.55 17.87 0.22
CA GLU A 519 -10.09 18.97 1.07
C GLU A 519 -10.17 18.55 2.54
N LEU A 520 -9.07 18.75 3.26
CA LEU A 520 -8.93 18.56 4.69
C LEU A 520 -9.33 19.84 5.40
N ILE A 521 -10.36 19.76 6.24
CA ILE A 521 -10.94 20.90 6.94
C ILE A 521 -10.39 20.94 8.37
N PRO A 522 -9.98 22.12 8.88
CA PRO A 522 -9.54 22.26 10.27
C PRO A 522 -10.57 21.75 11.28
N GLY A 523 -10.08 21.09 12.34
CA GLY A 523 -10.93 20.49 13.38
C GLY A 523 -11.53 19.13 13.03
N THR A 524 -11.35 18.64 11.80
CA THR A 524 -11.69 17.28 11.40
C THR A 524 -10.46 16.37 11.50
N TRP A 525 -10.65 15.14 11.99
CA TRP A 525 -9.59 14.14 12.11
C TRP A 525 -9.55 13.21 10.90
N TYR A 526 -8.35 12.99 10.39
CA TYR A 526 -8.05 12.18 9.21
C TYR A 526 -7.02 11.11 9.57
N LEU A 527 -7.08 9.97 8.90
CA LEU A 527 -6.15 8.87 9.15
C LEU A 527 -4.94 9.00 8.22
N ALA A 528 -3.75 9.17 8.79
CA ALA A 528 -2.51 9.00 8.05
C ALA A 528 -2.24 7.50 7.91
N VAL A 529 -2.25 6.95 6.69
CA VAL A 529 -2.09 5.51 6.44
C VAL A 529 -0.68 5.11 6.06
N GLU A 530 0.09 6.03 5.49
CA GLU A 530 1.46 5.80 5.03
C GLU A 530 2.23 7.12 4.96
N GLN A 531 3.56 7.06 5.09
CA GLN A 531 4.44 8.19 4.85
C GLN A 531 5.35 7.90 3.65
N ARG A 532 5.44 8.86 2.72
CA ARG A 532 6.29 8.82 1.53
C ARG A 532 7.16 10.07 1.50
N GLY A 533 8.37 9.95 2.04
CA GLY A 533 9.26 11.09 2.26
C GLY A 533 8.59 12.13 3.20
N PRO A 534 8.47 13.41 2.79
CA PRO A 534 7.82 14.44 3.60
C PRO A 534 6.28 14.44 3.49
N ALA A 535 5.71 13.68 2.54
CA ALA A 535 4.28 13.61 2.31
C ALA A 535 3.64 12.46 3.09
N ILE A 536 2.36 12.60 3.42
CA ILE A 536 1.56 11.58 4.08
C ILE A 536 0.45 11.15 3.13
N LEU A 537 0.28 9.85 2.96
CA LEU A 537 -0.93 9.31 2.37
C LEU A 537 -2.03 9.34 3.43
N ALA A 538 -3.07 10.13 3.19
CA ALA A 538 -4.18 10.30 4.10
C ALA A 538 -5.44 9.64 3.55
N GLN A 539 -6.28 9.16 4.47
CA GLN A 539 -7.62 8.67 4.18
C GLN A 539 -8.64 9.50 4.96
N SER A 540 -9.66 9.94 4.23
CA SER A 540 -10.82 10.63 4.79
C SER A 540 -11.89 9.63 5.26
N ALA A 541 -12.82 10.09 6.09
CA ALA A 541 -13.86 9.25 6.69
C ALA A 541 -14.80 8.60 5.66
N ASP A 542 -14.96 9.20 4.48
CA ASP A 542 -15.75 8.65 3.37
C ASP A 542 -14.95 7.68 2.47
N GLY A 543 -13.70 7.39 2.85
CA GLY A 543 -12.83 6.41 2.22
C GLY A 543 -11.93 6.96 1.12
N ARG A 544 -12.03 8.25 0.74
CA ARG A 544 -11.13 8.83 -0.28
C ARG A 544 -9.69 8.88 0.24
N ARG A 545 -8.76 8.47 -0.62
CA ARG A 545 -7.32 8.42 -0.35
C ARG A 545 -6.57 9.36 -1.28
N GLY A 546 -5.50 9.96 -0.77
CA GLY A 546 -4.67 10.92 -1.50
C GLY A 546 -3.49 11.42 -0.70
N LEU A 547 -2.53 12.02 -1.39
CA LEU A 547 -1.29 12.52 -0.81
C LEU A 547 -1.50 13.92 -0.24
N LEU A 548 -1.20 14.07 1.05
CA LEU A 548 -1.02 15.36 1.70
C LEU A 548 0.45 15.78 1.57
N LEU A 549 0.71 16.72 0.67
CA LEU A 549 2.06 17.20 0.36
C LEU A 549 2.59 18.26 1.35
N ASP A 550 1.71 18.90 2.11
CA ASP A 550 2.05 19.84 3.17
C ASP A 550 1.63 19.29 4.53
N THR A 551 2.63 18.83 5.29
CA THR A 551 2.47 18.21 6.61
C THR A 551 2.88 19.15 7.74
N GLU A 552 3.17 20.42 7.45
CA GLU A 552 3.63 21.38 8.44
C GLU A 552 2.54 21.68 9.49
N GLY A 553 2.87 21.67 10.78
CA GLY A 553 1.91 22.05 11.83
C GLY A 553 0.69 21.14 12.01
N ILE A 554 0.68 19.92 11.42
CA ILE A 554 -0.39 18.95 11.69
C ILE A 554 -0.40 18.55 13.17
N GLN A 555 -1.59 18.39 13.74
CA GLN A 555 -1.77 17.91 15.10
C GLN A 555 -1.92 16.40 15.07
N ARG A 556 -1.13 15.67 15.88
CA ARG A 556 -1.17 14.21 15.95
C ARG A 556 -1.92 13.78 17.21
N GLY A 557 -2.78 12.78 17.09
CA GLY A 557 -3.62 12.22 18.15
C GLY A 557 -3.35 10.76 18.44
#